data_AF-A0A7C1CI39-F1
#
_entry.id   AF-A0A7C1CI39-F1
#
_cell.length_a   1.000
_cell.length_b   1.000
_cell.length_c   1.000
_cell.angle_alpha   90.00
_cell.angle_beta   90.00
_cell.angle_gamma   90.00
#
_symmetry.space_group_name_H-M   'P 1'
#
loop_
_entity.id
_entity.type
_entity.pdbx_description
1 polymer ?
#
loop_
_entity_poly.entity_id
_entity_poly.type
_entity_poly.pdbx_seq_one_letter_code
_entity_poly.pdbx_strand_id
1 'polypeptide(L)'
;MEGCLMFIVSPAPHIRSSLTTQKIMYIVILALLPAGFAGVYIFGLSSLKIITISIIACVLSEAAFLMLRNKDPRVVLDGSAILTGLLLAYNLPPEAPFWLPVVGGVVSIVLGKQIFGGLGHNIFNPALVGRAFLQISWPVY
;
A
#
# COMPACT_ATOMS: atom_id res chain seq x y z
N MET A 1 50.31 35.85 -12.66
CA MET A 1 48.88 35.95 -12.34
C MET A 1 48.20 34.74 -12.95
N GLU A 2 48.15 33.64 -12.20
CA GLU A 2 47.53 32.40 -12.66
C GLU A 2 46.00 32.56 -12.58
N GLY A 3 45.34 32.50 -13.73
CA GLY A 3 43.89 32.53 -13.82
C GLY A 3 43.32 31.21 -13.33
N CYS A 4 42.67 31.22 -12.17
CA CYS A 4 41.93 30.07 -11.64
C CYS A 4 40.79 29.72 -12.62
N LEU A 5 40.96 28.64 -13.39
CA LEU A 5 39.94 28.11 -14.29
C LEU A 5 38.75 27.60 -13.47
N MET A 6 37.63 28.33 -13.52
CA MET A 6 36.38 27.93 -12.90
C MET A 6 35.71 26.87 -13.79
N PHE A 7 35.85 25.59 -13.44
CA PHE A 7 35.12 24.51 -14.10
C PHE A 7 33.67 24.47 -13.59
N ILE A 8 32.71 24.78 -14.46
CA ILE A 8 31.29 24.56 -14.19
C ILE A 8 31.02 23.05 -14.25
N VAL A 9 30.88 22.43 -13.09
CA VAL A 9 30.40 21.05 -12.97
C VAL A 9 28.88 21.08 -13.13
N SER A 10 28.42 20.96 -14.38
CA SER A 10 27.00 20.74 -14.64
C SER A 10 26.58 19.41 -13.99
N PRO A 11 25.50 19.36 -13.19
CA PRO A 11 25.01 18.08 -12.68
C PRO A 11 24.67 17.16 -13.86
N ALA A 12 24.92 15.85 -13.67
CA ALA A 12 24.63 14.85 -14.70
C ALA A 12 23.18 15.00 -15.20
N PRO A 13 22.91 14.86 -16.51
CA PRO A 13 21.58 14.99 -17.06
C PRO A 13 20.66 13.91 -16.48
N HIS A 14 19.84 14.30 -15.50
CA HIS A 14 18.85 13.41 -14.91
C HIS A 14 17.67 13.31 -15.88
N ILE A 15 17.59 12.21 -16.64
CA ILE A 15 16.48 11.92 -17.56
C ILE A 15 15.18 11.91 -16.75
N ARG A 16 14.34 12.93 -16.93
CA ARG A 16 13.05 13.01 -16.24
C ARG A 16 12.10 12.00 -16.86
N SER A 17 11.86 10.90 -16.15
CA SER A 17 10.75 10.00 -16.46
C SER A 17 9.42 10.71 -16.18
N SER A 18 8.45 10.57 -17.08
CA SER A 18 7.07 11.08 -16.89
C SER A 18 6.23 10.21 -15.94
N LEU A 19 6.81 9.13 -15.43
CA LEU A 19 6.14 8.21 -14.50
C LEU A 19 6.27 8.72 -13.06
N THR A 20 5.15 9.17 -12.50
CA THR A 20 5.03 9.49 -11.07
C THR A 20 4.66 8.22 -10.29
N THR A 21 5.10 8.12 -9.04
CA THR A 21 4.78 6.99 -8.14
C THR A 21 3.28 6.70 -8.08
N GLN A 22 2.44 7.74 -7.97
CA GLN A 22 0.98 7.60 -7.97
C GLN A 22 0.47 6.92 -9.26
N LYS A 23 0.99 7.32 -10.43
CA LYS A 23 0.62 6.73 -11.73
C LYS A 23 1.00 5.24 -11.77
N ILE A 24 2.17 4.89 -11.26
CA ILE A 24 2.61 3.49 -11.17
C ILE A 24 1.67 2.69 -10.25
N MET A 25 1.32 3.22 -9.07
CA MET A 25 0.41 2.54 -8.14
C MET A 25 -0.95 2.23 -8.78
N TYR A 26 -1.54 3.19 -9.50
CA TYR A 26 -2.81 2.96 -10.20
C TYR A 26 -2.68 1.98 -11.37
N ILE A 27 -1.55 1.97 -12.09
CA ILE A 27 -1.29 0.95 -13.13
C ILE A 27 -1.22 -0.44 -12.50
N VAL A 28 -0.57 -0.58 -11.34
CA VAL A 28 -0.51 -1.87 -10.61
C VAL A 28 -1.90 -2.29 -10.16
N ILE A 29 -2.70 -1.37 -9.59
CA ILE A 29 -4.10 -1.66 -9.22
C ILE A 29 -4.89 -2.14 -10.44
N LEU A 30 -4.77 -1.45 -11.58
CA LEU A 30 -5.44 -1.82 -12.82
C LEU A 30 -5.00 -3.21 -13.30
N ALA A 31 -3.70 -3.52 -13.22
CA ALA A 31 -3.14 -4.82 -13.58
C ALA A 31 -3.62 -5.95 -12.65
N LEU A 32 -4.00 -5.63 -11.40
CA LEU A 32 -4.53 -6.59 -10.43
C LEU A 32 -6.05 -6.81 -10.53
N LEU A 33 -6.78 -6.00 -11.30
CA LEU A 33 -8.23 -6.15 -11.46
C LEU A 33 -8.63 -7.50 -12.09
N PRO A 34 -7.98 -8.02 -13.14
CA PRO A 34 -8.31 -9.33 -13.70
C PRO A 34 -8.21 -10.45 -12.67
N ALA A 35 -7.19 -10.40 -11.80
CA ALA A 35 -7.03 -11.35 -10.70
C ALA A 35 -8.16 -11.23 -9.67
N GLY A 36 -8.59 -10.00 -9.36
CA GLY A 36 -9.73 -9.74 -8.47
C GLY A 36 -11.03 -10.28 -9.04
N PHE A 37 -11.29 -10.03 -10.32
CA PHE A 37 -12.47 -10.55 -11.01
C PHE A 37 -12.47 -12.09 -11.05
N ALA A 38 -11.33 -12.71 -11.35
CA ALA A 38 -11.20 -14.16 -11.28
C ALA A 38 -11.45 -14.69 -9.87
N GLY A 39 -10.93 -14.01 -8.84
CA GLY A 39 -11.18 -14.36 -7.43
C GLY A 39 -12.66 -14.27 -7.06
N VAL A 40 -13.38 -13.24 -7.51
CA VAL A 40 -14.83 -13.11 -7.28
C VAL A 40 -15.62 -14.15 -8.07
N TYR A 41 -15.17 -14.51 -9.28
CA TYR A 41 -15.82 -15.54 -10.09
C TYR A 41 -15.68 -16.94 -9.47
N ILE A 42 -14.51 -17.29 -8.93
CA ILE A 42 -14.23 -18.60 -8.36
C ILE A 42 -14.82 -18.73 -6.94
N PHE A 43 -14.62 -17.74 -6.08
CA PHE A 43 -14.99 -17.78 -4.66
C PHE A 43 -16.31 -17.05 -4.33
N GLY A 44 -16.96 -16.46 -5.33
CA GLY A 44 -18.24 -15.78 -5.20
C GLY A 44 -18.19 -14.47 -4.39
N LEU A 45 -19.36 -14.13 -3.82
CA LEU A 45 -19.58 -12.90 -3.06
C LEU A 45 -18.72 -12.79 -1.79
N SER A 46 -18.23 -13.90 -1.24
CA SER A 46 -17.39 -13.92 -0.04
C SER A 46 -16.05 -13.22 -0.28
N SER A 47 -15.41 -13.48 -1.43
CA SER A 47 -14.17 -12.81 -1.83
C SER A 47 -14.35 -11.30 -2.01
N LEU A 48 -15.45 -10.88 -2.64
CA LEU A 48 -15.76 -9.46 -2.83
C LEU A 48 -15.87 -8.72 -1.47
N LYS A 49 -16.49 -9.36 -0.47
CA LYS A 49 -16.62 -8.79 0.89
C LYS A 49 -15.24 -8.57 1.52
N ILE A 50 -14.36 -9.58 1.48
CA ILE A 50 -13.01 -9.48 2.07
C ILE A 50 -12.18 -8.39 1.37
N ILE A 51 -12.21 -8.34 0.03
CA ILE A 51 -11.52 -7.31 -0.75
C ILE A 51 -12.00 -5.91 -0.34
N THR A 52 -13.31 -5.69 -0.32
CA THR A 52 -13.90 -4.39 -0.01
C THR A 52 -13.56 -3.97 1.42
N ILE A 53 -13.72 -4.88 2.40
CA ILE A 53 -13.44 -4.60 3.81
C ILE A 53 -11.95 -4.29 4.03
N SER A 54 -11.05 -5.06 3.41
CA SER A 54 -9.61 -4.85 3.51
C SER A 54 -9.18 -3.49 2.94
N ILE A 55 -9.70 -3.11 1.76
CA ILE A 55 -9.41 -1.80 1.16
C ILE A 55 -9.90 -0.68 2.07
N ILE A 56 -11.15 -0.75 2.54
CA ILE A 56 -11.73 0.25 3.43
C ILE A 56 -10.90 0.35 4.72
N ALA A 57 -10.54 -0.76 5.34
CA ALA A 57 -9.75 -0.78 6.55
C ALA A 57 -8.38 -0.12 6.36
N CYS A 58 -7.68 -0.42 5.27
CA CYS A 58 -6.38 0.20 4.97
C CYS A 58 -6.51 1.70 4.70
N VAL A 59 -7.47 2.12 3.90
CA VAL A 59 -7.69 3.55 3.58
C VAL A 59 -8.08 4.34 4.83
N LEU A 60 -8.99 3.81 5.65
CA LEU A 60 -9.41 4.45 6.90
C LEU A 60 -8.26 4.51 7.91
N SER A 61 -7.48 3.45 8.04
CA SER A 61 -6.32 3.42 8.95
C SER A 61 -5.28 4.45 8.54
N GLU A 62 -5.05 4.62 7.24
CA GLU A 62 -4.12 5.63 6.74
C GLU A 62 -4.63 7.05 6.97
N ALA A 63 -5.90 7.30 6.63
CA ALA A 63 -6.52 8.59 6.87
C ALA A 63 -6.49 8.96 8.36
N ALA A 64 -6.87 8.03 9.24
CA ALA A 64 -6.87 8.24 10.68
C ALA A 64 -5.45 8.54 11.21
N PHE A 65 -4.44 7.81 10.75
CA PHE A 65 -3.06 8.03 11.19
C PHE A 65 -2.46 9.35 10.67
N LEU A 66 -2.81 9.76 9.46
CA LEU A 66 -2.40 11.05 8.90
C LEU A 66 -3.07 12.22 9.62
N MET A 67 -4.35 12.09 9.95
CA MET A 67 -5.07 13.06 10.79
C MET A 67 -4.42 13.19 12.16
N LEU A 68 -4.07 12.06 12.79
CA LEU A 68 -3.38 12.07 14.09
C LEU A 68 -1.99 12.74 14.03
N ARG A 69 -1.31 12.64 12.88
CA ARG A 69 -0.01 13.30 12.63
C ARG A 69 -0.12 14.73 12.12
N ASN A 70 -1.33 15.30 12.01
CA ASN A 70 -1.57 16.61 11.39
C ASN A 70 -0.90 16.77 10.01
N LYS A 71 -0.88 15.69 9.22
CA LYS A 71 -0.34 15.69 7.85
C LYS A 71 -1.46 15.90 6.83
N ASP A 72 -1.06 16.34 5.64
CA ASP A 72 -1.99 16.54 4.53
C ASP A 72 -2.80 15.26 4.22
N PRO A 73 -4.15 15.34 4.24
CA PRO A 73 -5.02 14.18 3.98
C PRO A 73 -4.95 13.73 2.51
N ARG A 74 -4.39 14.56 1.61
CA ARG A 74 -4.19 14.23 0.20
C ARG A 74 -3.22 13.08 -0.02
N VAL A 75 -2.38 12.76 0.96
CA VAL A 75 -1.43 11.63 0.88
C VAL A 75 -2.16 10.29 0.74
N VAL A 76 -3.38 10.16 1.27
CA VAL A 76 -4.23 8.95 1.11
C VAL A 76 -4.54 8.65 -0.37
N LEU A 77 -4.55 9.68 -1.23
CA LEU A 77 -4.88 9.56 -2.65
C LEU A 77 -3.70 9.08 -3.51
N ASP A 78 -2.57 8.72 -2.90
CA ASP A 78 -1.41 8.14 -3.59
C ASP A 78 -1.69 6.73 -4.16
N GLY A 79 -2.81 6.10 -3.77
CA GLY A 79 -3.27 4.79 -4.21
C GLY A 79 -2.62 3.62 -3.48
N SER A 80 -1.62 3.86 -2.65
CA SER A 80 -0.84 2.80 -2.02
C SER A 80 -1.56 2.11 -0.85
N ALA A 81 -2.44 2.80 -0.11
CA ALA A 81 -3.32 2.16 0.87
C ALA A 81 -4.33 1.21 0.20
N ILE A 82 -4.88 1.61 -0.95
CA ILE A 82 -5.79 0.76 -1.75
C ILE A 82 -5.04 -0.49 -2.22
N LEU A 83 -3.85 -0.30 -2.79
CA LEU A 83 -3.02 -1.42 -3.23
C LEU A 83 -2.66 -2.36 -2.07
N THR A 84 -2.32 -1.81 -0.89
CA THR A 84 -2.01 -2.59 0.31
C THR A 84 -3.21 -3.43 0.75
N GLY A 85 -4.40 -2.82 0.81
CA GLY A 85 -5.64 -3.54 1.15
C GLY A 85 -5.99 -4.63 0.15
N LEU A 86 -5.79 -4.37 -1.15
CA LEU A 86 -6.02 -5.34 -2.22
C LEU A 86 -5.08 -6.55 -2.09
N LEU A 87 -3.78 -6.30 -1.92
CA LEU A 87 -2.77 -7.34 -1.75
C LEU A 87 -3.00 -8.15 -0.48
N LEU A 88 -3.37 -7.51 0.63
CA LEU A 88 -3.71 -8.20 1.87
C LEU A 88 -4.92 -9.11 1.67
N ALA A 89 -5.98 -8.64 1.01
CA ALA A 89 -7.17 -9.43 0.74
C ALA A 89 -6.87 -10.67 -0.10
N TYR A 90 -6.01 -10.54 -1.12
CA TYR A 90 -5.60 -11.68 -1.95
C TYR A 90 -4.75 -12.72 -1.22
N ASN A 91 -4.22 -12.37 -0.03
CA ASN A 91 -3.47 -13.28 0.82
C ASN A 91 -4.31 -13.93 1.94
N LEU A 92 -5.61 -13.63 2.00
CA LEU A 92 -6.54 -14.17 3.00
C LEU A 92 -7.53 -15.14 2.35
N PRO A 93 -8.01 -16.16 3.10
CA PRO A 93 -9.06 -17.02 2.58
C PRO A 93 -10.38 -16.22 2.42
N PRO A 94 -11.19 -16.55 1.41
CA PRO A 94 -12.45 -15.85 1.15
C PRO A 94 -13.50 -16.04 2.26
N GLU A 95 -13.34 -17.08 3.08
CA GLU A 95 -14.20 -17.44 4.21
C GLU A 95 -13.70 -16.83 5.54
N ALA A 96 -12.63 -16.03 5.50
CA ALA A 96 -12.14 -15.33 6.68
C ALA A 96 -13.25 -14.50 7.33
N PRO A 97 -13.27 -14.40 8.67
CA PRO A 97 -14.22 -13.52 9.33
C PRO A 97 -13.88 -12.05 9.04
N PHE A 98 -14.89 -11.19 8.96
CA PHE A 98 -14.74 -9.79 8.54
C PHE A 98 -13.77 -8.95 9.38
N TRP A 99 -13.56 -9.30 10.65
CA TRP A 99 -12.66 -8.58 11.54
C TRP A 99 -11.18 -8.84 11.22
N LEU A 100 -10.87 -9.98 10.59
CA LEU A 100 -9.49 -10.39 10.29
C LEU A 100 -8.79 -9.43 9.30
N PRO A 101 -9.37 -9.11 8.12
CA PRO A 101 -8.78 -8.10 7.23
C PRO A 101 -8.77 -6.70 7.84
N VAL A 102 -9.68 -6.38 8.76
CA VAL A 102 -9.68 -5.08 9.46
C VAL A 102 -8.44 -4.96 10.34
N VAL A 103 -8.19 -5.94 11.20
CA VAL A 103 -7.01 -5.95 12.09
C VAL A 103 -5.72 -5.99 11.25
N GLY A 104 -5.67 -6.86 10.25
CA GLY A 104 -4.53 -6.95 9.34
C GLY A 104 -4.27 -5.65 8.58
N GLY A 105 -5.32 -4.95 8.13
CA GLY A 105 -5.21 -3.68 7.43
C GLY A 105 -4.67 -2.56 8.32
N VAL A 106 -5.16 -2.46 9.56
CA VAL A 106 -4.63 -1.53 10.57
C VAL A 106 -3.14 -1.78 10.80
N VAL A 107 -2.76 -3.04 11.04
CA VAL A 107 -1.36 -3.41 11.26
C VAL A 107 -0.49 -3.14 10.04
N SER A 108 -0.97 -3.48 8.84
CA SER A 108 -0.27 -3.24 7.57
C SER A 108 0.05 -1.75 7.40
N ILE A 109 -0.92 -0.88 7.65
CA ILE A 109 -0.75 0.55 7.45
C ILE A 109 0.05 1.18 8.58
N VAL A 110 -0.35 0.95 9.84
CA VAL A 110 0.28 1.60 10.99
C VAL A 110 1.71 1.08 11.16
N LEU A 111 1.88 -0.24 11.32
CA LEU A 111 3.20 -0.83 11.56
C LEU A 111 4.01 -0.98 10.27
N GLY A 112 3.38 -1.39 9.18
CA GLY A 112 4.09 -1.70 7.93
C GLY A 112 4.44 -0.48 7.06
N LYS A 113 3.70 0.63 7.15
CA LYS A 113 3.93 1.82 6.32
C LYS A 113 4.20 3.09 7.12
N GLN A 114 3.34 3.42 8.08
CA GLN A 114 3.28 4.77 8.64
C GLN A 114 4.31 5.03 9.75
N ILE A 115 4.65 4.03 10.56
CA ILE A 115 5.71 4.12 11.57
C ILE A 115 7.06 4.49 10.92
N PHE A 116 7.35 3.95 9.74
CA PHE A 116 8.59 4.24 9.02
C PHE A 116 8.60 5.59 8.29
N GLY A 117 7.49 6.35 8.33
CA GLY A 117 7.41 7.67 7.73
C GLY A 117 6.46 7.78 6.53
N GLY A 118 5.89 6.67 6.05
CA GLY A 118 4.92 6.63 4.95
C GLY A 118 5.47 5.99 3.69
N LEU A 119 4.90 6.35 2.54
CA LEU A 119 5.28 5.78 1.25
C LEU A 119 6.75 6.12 0.90
N GLY A 120 7.50 5.13 0.41
CA GLY A 120 8.91 5.26 0.02
C GLY A 120 9.91 5.10 1.16
N HIS A 121 9.44 5.00 2.41
CA HIS A 121 10.28 4.75 3.59
C HIS A 121 9.97 3.38 4.24
N ASN A 122 9.04 2.63 3.66
CA ASN A 122 8.66 1.31 4.14
C ASN A 122 9.75 0.27 3.81
N ILE A 123 10.41 -0.23 4.85
CA ILE A 123 11.47 -1.25 4.74
C ILE A 123 10.90 -2.58 4.20
N PHE A 124 9.70 -2.94 4.66
CA PHE A 124 8.99 -4.16 4.28
C PHE A 124 7.73 -3.84 3.48
N ASN A 125 7.24 -4.82 2.72
CA ASN A 125 5.94 -4.70 2.06
C ASN A 125 4.82 -4.61 3.12
N PRO A 126 4.07 -3.50 3.20
CA PRO A 126 3.06 -3.30 4.24
C PRO A 126 2.01 -4.41 4.28
N ALA A 127 1.56 -4.92 3.12
CA ALA A 127 0.54 -5.96 3.05
C ALA A 127 1.05 -7.29 3.63
N LEU A 128 2.32 -7.61 3.39
CA LEU A 128 2.94 -8.82 3.93
C LEU A 128 3.20 -8.72 5.44
N VAL A 129 3.47 -7.51 5.95
CA VAL A 129 3.55 -7.29 7.41
C VAL A 129 2.22 -7.62 8.07
N GLY A 130 1.10 -7.14 7.52
CA GLY A 130 -0.22 -7.51 8.01
C GLY A 130 -0.48 -9.01 7.90
N ARG A 131 -0.17 -9.63 6.76
CA ARG A 131 -0.35 -11.07 6.57
C ARG A 131 0.45 -11.90 7.59
N ALA A 132 1.72 -11.55 7.80
CA ALA A 132 2.58 -12.24 8.76
C ALA A 132 2.05 -12.09 10.19
N PHE A 133 1.62 -10.88 10.56
CA PHE A 133 1.00 -10.63 11.87
C PHE A 133 -0.25 -11.49 12.09
N LEU A 134 -1.14 -11.53 11.10
CA LEU A 134 -2.35 -12.35 11.16
C LEU A 134 -2.03 -13.85 11.24
N GLN A 135 -1.04 -14.31 10.48
CA GLN A 135 -0.63 -15.72 10.48
C GLN A 135 -0.06 -16.16 11.83
N ILE A 136 0.72 -15.29 12.48
CA ILE A 136 1.30 -15.57 13.80
C ILE A 136 0.22 -15.55 14.88
N SER A 137 -0.72 -14.60 14.79
CA SER A 137 -1.75 -14.39 15.83
C SER A 137 -2.91 -15.38 15.71
N TRP A 138 -3.32 -15.72 14.48
CA TRP A 138 -4.44 -16.60 14.17
C TRP A 138 -4.09 -17.55 13.02
N PRO A 139 -3.22 -18.55 13.27
CA PRO A 139 -2.73 -19.46 12.22
C PRO A 139 -3.81 -20.38 11.64
N VAL A 140 -4.98 -20.46 12.26
CA VAL A 140 -6.13 -21.25 11.80
C VAL A 140 -6.77 -20.64 10.53
N TYR A 141 -6.52 -19.35 10.27
CA TYR A 141 -7.08 -18.59 9.16
C TYR A 141 -6.01 -18.14 8.14
#